data_AF-A0A1A8XF97-F1
#
_entry.id   AF-A0A1A8XF97-F1
#
_cell.length_a   1.000
_cell.length_b   1.000
_cell.length_c   1.000
_cell.angle_alpha   90.00
_cell.angle_beta   90.00
_cell.angle_gamma   90.00
#
_symmetry.space_group_name_H-M   'P 1'
#
loop_
_entity.id
_entity.type
_entity.pdbx_description
1 polymer ?
#
loop_
_entity_poly.entity_id
_entity_poly.type
_entity_poly.pdbx_seq_one_letter_code
_entity_poly.pdbx_strand_id
1 'polypeptide(L)'
;MTPPNREPSNSGPASTVNLWLAIGDETGEFKDPQSSGFHGVGLILARPATLVAALNEKLDGRTIRSRMDSPVVGLENWLRQAPGKADELGRHHVREAWLFLRDERKLKGEYPLEATHREPVMANLLAAFRWLAGHPGILSLGIHGSGKEVMGDFATGSDRMAVLGTLYGRILALVRPFLGASPRIRMLPGRRSEEIDDASIRRAGQHVPALSAGTTRQTTSKTGGNRTLLDAMERQFWETLTSMGDQWPVPVIPSARQVAFAGYMDREALATALEREHQQGASLVRGEESRLYNLADLACSLMAASCDSARRDLRIRFPDPVGANVRFFSVSEVMA
;
A
#
# COMPACT_ATOMS: atom_id res chain seq x y z
N MET A 1 -31.87 -28.84 -28.68
CA MET A 1 -31.68 -27.43 -28.27
C MET A 1 -30.19 -27.14 -28.30
N THR A 2 -29.75 -26.36 -29.27
CA THR A 2 -28.35 -25.96 -29.47
C THR A 2 -28.11 -24.67 -28.68
N PRO A 3 -27.02 -24.54 -27.89
CA PRO A 3 -26.75 -23.29 -27.19
C PRO A 3 -26.44 -22.17 -28.20
N PRO A 4 -26.86 -20.93 -27.93
CA PRO A 4 -26.66 -19.83 -28.87
C PRO A 4 -25.17 -19.48 -28.98
N ASN A 5 -24.75 -19.34 -30.23
CA ASN A 5 -23.43 -18.89 -30.64
C ASN A 5 -23.22 -17.45 -30.14
N ARG A 6 -22.41 -17.26 -29.10
CA ARG A 6 -21.99 -15.92 -28.69
C ARG A 6 -20.88 -15.47 -29.63
N GLU A 7 -21.22 -14.55 -30.53
CA GLU A 7 -20.21 -13.76 -31.23
C GLU A 7 -19.29 -13.09 -30.21
N PRO A 8 -17.97 -13.01 -30.48
CA PRO A 8 -17.05 -12.29 -29.61
C PRO A 8 -17.46 -10.81 -29.59
N SER A 9 -17.88 -10.33 -28.42
CA SER A 9 -18.21 -8.93 -28.23
C SER A 9 -16.99 -8.08 -28.59
N ASN A 10 -17.17 -7.20 -29.57
CA ASN A 10 -16.22 -6.19 -30.03
C ASN A 10 -15.30 -5.71 -28.90
N SER A 11 -14.01 -6.00 -29.05
CA SER A 11 -12.94 -5.33 -28.30
C SER A 11 -12.99 -3.84 -28.67
N GLY A 12 -13.61 -3.03 -27.80
CA GLY A 12 -13.49 -1.58 -27.87
C GLY A 12 -12.01 -1.16 -27.88
N PRO A 13 -11.69 0.03 -28.38
CA PRO A 13 -10.30 0.51 -28.41
C PRO A 13 -9.70 0.43 -27.01
N ALA A 14 -8.48 -0.10 -26.92
CA ALA A 14 -7.71 -0.10 -25.68
C ALA A 14 -7.72 1.31 -25.10
N SER A 15 -8.19 1.45 -23.85
CA SER A 15 -8.33 2.75 -23.23
C SER A 15 -6.98 3.48 -23.22
N THR A 16 -6.97 4.72 -23.73
CA THR A 16 -5.80 5.60 -23.77
C THR A 16 -5.49 6.23 -22.40
N VAL A 17 -6.22 5.84 -21.35
CA VAL A 17 -6.08 6.42 -20.02
C VAL A 17 -4.80 5.90 -19.36
N ASN A 18 -3.90 6.83 -19.03
CA ASN A 18 -2.69 6.58 -18.25
C ASN A 18 -3.04 6.31 -16.77
N LEU A 19 -3.76 5.22 -16.48
CA LEU A 19 -4.19 4.83 -15.14
C LEU A 19 -3.12 4.03 -14.36
N TRP A 20 -2.85 4.46 -13.14
CA TRP A 20 -1.99 3.80 -12.18
C TRP A 20 -2.76 3.49 -10.89
N LEU A 21 -2.57 2.27 -10.38
CA LEU A 21 -3.15 1.82 -9.13
C LEU A 21 -2.04 1.77 -8.07
N ALA A 22 -2.27 2.45 -6.96
CA ALA A 22 -1.43 2.44 -5.78
C ALA A 22 -2.16 1.71 -4.66
N ILE A 23 -1.53 0.69 -4.06
CA ILE A 23 -2.07 -0.04 -2.91
C ILE A 23 -1.06 0.05 -1.78
N GLY A 24 -1.46 0.62 -0.65
CA GLY A 24 -0.58 0.84 0.50
C GLY A 24 -0.73 -0.19 1.60
N ASP A 25 0.23 -0.22 2.50
CA ASP A 25 0.13 -0.78 3.86
C ASP A 25 1.05 -0.02 4.82
N GLU A 26 0.82 -0.16 6.13
CA GLU A 26 1.60 0.53 7.16
C GLU A 26 2.46 -0.40 8.01
N THR A 27 3.48 0.19 8.65
CA THR A 27 4.27 -0.47 9.69
C THR A 27 4.56 0.51 10.82
N GLY A 28 4.54 0.01 12.05
CA GLY A 28 4.60 0.83 13.27
C GLY A 28 3.24 0.94 13.94
N GLU A 29 3.24 1.42 15.19
CA GLU A 29 2.02 1.52 16.00
C GLU A 29 1.38 2.90 15.93
N PHE A 30 2.15 3.93 15.55
CA PHE A 30 1.73 5.33 15.47
C PHE A 30 1.10 5.88 16.77
N LYS A 31 1.26 5.19 17.90
CA LYS A 31 0.65 5.53 19.21
C LYS A 31 1.41 6.58 19.98
N ASP A 32 2.72 6.41 20.07
CA ASP A 32 3.61 7.24 20.86
C ASP A 32 4.48 8.13 19.94
N PRO A 33 4.26 9.45 19.91
CA PRO A 33 5.05 10.38 19.08
C PRO A 33 6.52 10.47 19.50
N GLN A 34 6.91 9.92 20.65
CA GLN A 34 8.31 9.79 21.07
C GLN A 34 8.89 8.39 20.77
N SER A 35 8.11 7.51 20.12
CA SER A 35 8.54 6.17 19.79
C SER A 35 9.79 6.21 18.94
N SER A 36 10.80 5.49 19.38
CA SER A 36 12.01 5.26 18.61
C SER A 36 11.93 3.99 17.77
N GLY A 37 10.76 3.34 17.74
CA GLY A 37 10.48 2.21 16.86
C GLY A 37 10.31 2.64 15.41
N PHE A 38 10.50 1.70 14.50
CA PHE A 38 10.34 1.91 13.07
C PHE A 38 8.87 2.16 12.70
N HIS A 39 8.64 3.26 11.98
CA HIS A 39 7.34 3.67 11.46
C HIS A 39 7.46 3.99 9.98
N GLY A 40 6.40 3.76 9.23
CA GLY A 40 6.35 4.13 7.82
C GLY A 40 5.15 3.57 7.10
N VAL A 41 5.07 3.88 5.82
CA VAL A 41 4.12 3.29 4.89
C VAL A 41 4.87 2.74 3.68
N GLY A 42 4.47 1.55 3.24
CA GLY A 42 4.90 0.97 1.97
C GLY A 42 3.72 0.94 1.00
N LEU A 43 3.99 0.99 -0.29
CA LEU A 43 2.96 0.79 -1.31
C LEU A 43 3.53 0.13 -2.55
N ILE A 44 2.67 -0.57 -3.27
CA ILE A 44 2.92 -0.98 -4.66
C ILE A 44 2.26 0.03 -5.60
N LEU A 45 2.92 0.34 -6.71
CA LEU A 45 2.41 1.21 -7.76
C LEU A 45 2.61 0.55 -9.13
N ALA A 46 1.53 0.34 -9.87
CA ALA A 46 1.57 -0.32 -11.17
C ALA A 46 0.30 -0.07 -11.99
N ARG A 47 0.32 -0.51 -13.26
CA ARG A 47 -0.90 -0.60 -14.08
C ARG A 47 -1.81 -1.71 -13.55
N PRO A 48 -3.15 -1.56 -13.61
CA PRO A 48 -4.08 -2.63 -13.23
C PRO A 48 -3.80 -3.97 -13.93
N ALA A 49 -3.56 -3.95 -15.24
CA ALA A 49 -3.26 -5.16 -16.01
C ALA A 49 -1.95 -5.82 -15.55
N THR A 50 -0.93 -5.03 -15.22
CA THR A 50 0.35 -5.53 -14.73
C THR A 50 0.20 -6.18 -13.36
N LEU A 51 -0.55 -5.59 -12.43
CA LEU A 51 -0.80 -6.19 -11.12
C LEU A 51 -1.49 -7.55 -11.23
N VAL A 52 -2.50 -7.65 -12.10
CA VAL A 52 -3.25 -8.90 -12.27
C VAL A 52 -2.43 -9.96 -13.01
N ALA A 53 -1.60 -9.54 -13.98
CA ALA A 53 -0.64 -10.44 -14.62
C ALA A 53 0.37 -10.98 -13.60
N ALA A 54 0.93 -10.11 -12.74
CA ALA A 54 1.87 -10.48 -11.68
C ALA A 54 1.27 -11.50 -10.69
N LEU A 55 -0.02 -11.39 -10.35
CA LEU A 55 -0.70 -12.39 -9.54
C LEU A 55 -0.68 -13.79 -10.18
N ASN A 56 -0.61 -13.91 -11.49
CA ASN A 56 -0.58 -15.20 -12.20
C ASN A 56 0.84 -15.74 -12.43
N GLU A 57 1.89 -14.97 -12.13
CA GLU A 57 3.27 -15.43 -12.21
C GLU A 57 3.54 -16.54 -11.21
N LYS A 58 4.52 -17.40 -11.53
CA LYS A 58 4.89 -18.54 -10.69
C LYS A 58 6.20 -18.28 -9.97
N LEU A 59 6.19 -18.51 -8.66
CA LEU A 59 7.36 -18.51 -7.79
C LEU A 59 7.40 -19.85 -7.04
N ASP A 60 8.46 -20.63 -7.24
CA ASP A 60 8.65 -22.00 -6.74
C ASP A 60 7.42 -22.91 -6.95
N GLY A 61 6.92 -22.94 -8.19
CA GLY A 61 5.82 -23.82 -8.59
C GLY A 61 4.41 -23.37 -8.17
N ARG A 62 4.26 -22.31 -7.38
CA ARG A 62 2.96 -21.72 -6.99
C ARG A 62 2.77 -20.34 -7.59
N THR A 63 1.53 -19.99 -7.91
CA THR A 63 1.22 -18.63 -8.37
C THR A 63 1.35 -17.64 -7.23
N ILE A 64 1.69 -16.39 -7.54
CA ILE A 64 1.66 -15.29 -6.55
C ILE A 64 0.27 -15.16 -5.94
N ARG A 65 -0.78 -15.29 -6.75
CA ARG A 65 -2.19 -15.34 -6.33
C ARG A 65 -2.41 -16.35 -5.19
N SER A 66 -1.98 -17.60 -5.39
CA SER A 66 -2.09 -18.65 -4.39
C SER A 66 -1.25 -18.36 -3.14
N ARG A 67 -0.09 -17.72 -3.29
CA ARG A 67 0.74 -17.29 -2.15
C ARG A 67 0.08 -16.18 -1.35
N MET A 68 -0.68 -15.28 -1.99
CA MET A 68 -1.42 -14.20 -1.32
C MET A 68 -2.71 -14.72 -0.64
N ASP A 69 -3.22 -15.88 -1.03
CA ASP A 69 -4.42 -16.49 -0.44
C ASP A 69 -4.13 -17.24 0.88
N SER A 70 -2.88 -17.33 1.30
CA SER A 70 -2.49 -18.11 2.49
C SER A 70 -1.32 -17.49 3.24
N PRO A 71 -1.18 -17.77 4.55
CA PRO A 71 0.00 -17.38 5.31
C PRO A 71 1.31 -17.83 4.66
N VAL A 72 2.40 -17.13 4.98
CA VAL A 72 3.74 -17.52 4.50
C VAL A 72 4.05 -18.95 4.93
N VAL A 73 4.53 -19.76 3.98
CA VAL A 73 4.83 -21.16 4.24
C VAL A 73 5.88 -21.32 5.33
N GLY A 74 5.60 -22.23 6.27
CA GLY A 74 6.36 -22.45 7.49
C GLY A 74 5.65 -21.90 8.75
N LEU A 75 4.65 -21.02 8.59
CA LEU A 75 3.86 -20.51 9.72
C LEU A 75 2.74 -21.44 10.19
N GLU A 76 2.44 -22.53 9.47
CA GLU A 76 1.29 -23.41 9.76
C GLU A 76 1.38 -24.05 11.15
N ASN A 77 2.60 -24.34 11.63
CA ASN A 77 2.82 -24.91 12.95
C ASN A 77 2.64 -23.86 14.06
N TRP A 78 3.11 -22.64 13.82
CA TRP A 78 2.96 -21.54 14.76
C TRP A 78 1.49 -21.14 14.91
N LEU A 79 0.74 -21.08 13.81
CA LEU A 79 -0.71 -20.85 13.78
C LEU A 79 -1.50 -21.82 14.67
N ARG A 80 -1.10 -23.09 14.68
CA ARG A 80 -1.73 -24.11 15.54
C ARG A 80 -1.48 -23.87 17.03
N GLN A 81 -0.37 -23.21 17.38
CA GLN A 81 0.05 -22.95 18.76
C GLN A 81 -0.39 -21.56 19.26
N ALA A 82 -0.68 -20.63 18.35
CA ALA A 82 -1.13 -19.28 18.65
C ALA A 82 -2.44 -18.95 17.91
N PRO A 83 -3.57 -19.63 18.22
CA PRO A 83 -4.84 -19.40 17.50
C PRO A 83 -5.35 -17.96 17.62
N GLY A 84 -4.98 -17.23 18.68
CA GLY A 84 -5.30 -15.80 18.83
C GLY A 84 -4.63 -14.88 17.80
N LYS A 85 -3.67 -15.37 17.01
CA LYS A 85 -3.00 -14.63 15.93
C LYS A 85 -3.67 -14.79 14.56
N ALA A 86 -4.71 -15.61 14.45
CA ALA A 86 -5.37 -15.89 13.18
C ALA A 86 -5.93 -14.63 12.49
N ASP A 87 -6.53 -13.72 13.26
CA ASP A 87 -7.09 -12.48 12.74
C ASP A 87 -6.02 -11.51 12.22
N GLU A 88 -4.89 -11.39 12.92
CA GLU A 88 -3.76 -10.57 12.49
C GLU A 88 -3.10 -11.15 11.23
N LEU A 89 -2.94 -12.47 11.16
CA LEU A 89 -2.44 -13.15 9.96
C LEU A 89 -3.38 -13.02 8.77
N GLY A 90 -4.70 -12.98 9.00
CA GLY A 90 -5.67 -12.67 7.94
C GLY A 90 -5.55 -11.25 7.39
N ARG A 91 -4.89 -10.33 8.13
CA ARG A 91 -4.67 -8.94 7.74
C ARG A 91 -3.27 -8.69 7.17
N HIS A 92 -2.22 -9.19 7.83
CA HIS A 92 -0.81 -8.91 7.51
C HIS A 92 0.08 -10.16 7.64
N HIS A 93 -0.16 -11.18 6.82
CA HIS A 93 0.57 -12.43 6.93
C HIS A 93 2.09 -12.32 6.69
N VAL A 94 2.55 -11.34 5.90
CA VAL A 94 3.97 -11.13 5.64
C VAL A 94 4.63 -10.43 6.82
N ARG A 95 3.99 -9.38 7.36
CA ARG A 95 4.45 -8.71 8.58
C ARG A 95 4.59 -9.69 9.73
N GLU A 96 3.57 -10.51 9.98
CA GLU A 96 3.60 -11.50 11.06
C GLU A 96 4.67 -12.57 10.83
N ALA A 97 4.93 -12.96 9.56
CA ALA A 97 6.05 -13.84 9.22
C ALA A 97 7.40 -13.23 9.61
N TRP A 98 7.59 -11.93 9.35
CA TRP A 98 8.80 -11.22 9.73
C TRP A 98 8.96 -11.10 11.25
N LEU A 99 7.87 -10.80 11.97
CA LEU A 99 7.86 -10.75 13.43
C LEU A 99 8.18 -12.13 14.03
N PHE A 100 7.60 -13.21 13.49
CA PHE A 100 7.91 -14.58 13.89
C PHE A 100 9.40 -14.92 13.77
N LEU A 101 10.04 -14.55 12.65
CA LEU A 101 11.47 -14.80 12.46
C LEU A 101 12.33 -14.09 13.51
N ARG A 102 11.97 -12.85 13.84
CA ARG A 102 12.69 -12.04 14.82
C ARG A 102 12.43 -12.49 16.26
N ASP A 103 11.16 -12.66 16.61
CA ASP A 103 10.72 -12.80 18.00
C ASP A 103 10.64 -14.25 18.45
N GLU A 104 10.26 -15.18 17.58
CA GLU A 104 10.11 -16.60 17.95
C GLU A 104 11.33 -17.40 17.53
N ARG A 105 11.80 -17.23 16.29
CA ARG A 105 13.01 -17.92 15.79
C ARG A 105 14.30 -17.25 16.25
N LYS A 106 14.20 -16.04 16.82
CA LYS A 106 15.35 -15.24 17.31
C LYS A 106 16.45 -15.11 16.24
N LEU A 107 16.08 -15.05 14.96
CA LEU A 107 17.05 -14.83 13.90
C LEU A 107 17.67 -13.44 14.03
N LYS A 108 18.96 -13.38 13.76
CA LYS A 108 19.80 -12.18 13.85
C LYS A 108 20.75 -12.14 12.66
N GLY A 109 21.36 -10.99 12.44
CA GLY A 109 22.25 -10.69 11.33
C GLY A 109 21.56 -10.01 10.16
N GLU A 110 22.41 -9.60 9.22
CA GLU A 110 22.02 -9.05 7.94
C GLU A 110 22.14 -10.13 6.86
N TYR A 111 21.06 -10.34 6.10
CA TYR A 111 20.98 -11.34 5.06
C TYR A 111 20.85 -10.67 3.69
N PRO A 112 21.69 -11.01 2.71
CA PRO A 112 21.47 -10.56 1.33
C PRO A 112 20.10 -11.00 0.81
N LEU A 113 19.43 -10.15 0.02
CA LEU A 113 18.16 -10.49 -0.64
C LEU A 113 18.27 -11.77 -1.50
N GLU A 114 19.46 -12.02 -2.05
CA GLU A 114 19.77 -13.20 -2.86
C GLU A 114 20.08 -14.46 -2.06
N ALA A 115 20.17 -14.37 -0.73
CA ALA A 115 20.55 -15.49 0.10
C ALA A 115 19.56 -16.66 0.02
N THR A 116 20.08 -17.87 0.15
CA THR A 116 19.30 -19.07 0.46
C THR A 116 19.35 -19.32 1.96
N HIS A 117 18.22 -19.65 2.57
CA HIS A 117 18.13 -19.88 4.01
C HIS A 117 17.48 -21.23 4.32
N ARG A 118 17.89 -21.89 5.41
CA ARG A 118 17.33 -23.20 5.80
C ARG A 118 15.98 -23.08 6.52
N GLU A 119 15.77 -21.98 7.23
CA GLU A 119 14.47 -21.64 7.83
C GLU A 119 13.42 -21.41 6.73
N PRO A 120 12.35 -22.23 6.64
CA PRO A 120 11.38 -22.17 5.54
C PRO A 120 10.68 -20.81 5.40
N VAL A 121 10.34 -20.16 6.52
CA VAL A 121 9.68 -18.84 6.49
C VAL A 121 10.60 -17.79 5.88
N MET A 122 11.87 -17.75 6.30
CA MET A 122 12.88 -16.83 5.76
C MET A 122 13.15 -17.10 4.27
N ALA A 123 13.26 -18.37 3.88
CA ALA A 123 13.47 -18.74 2.47
C ALA A 123 12.31 -18.26 1.57
N ASN A 124 11.07 -18.44 2.02
CA ASN A 124 9.89 -17.99 1.27
C ASN A 124 9.77 -16.46 1.22
N LEU A 125 10.10 -15.76 2.31
CA LEU A 125 10.13 -14.30 2.33
C LEU A 125 11.20 -13.74 1.39
N LEU A 126 12.43 -14.26 1.45
CA LEU A 126 13.52 -13.84 0.56
C LEU A 126 13.16 -14.04 -0.93
N ALA A 127 12.55 -15.18 -1.26
CA ALA A 127 12.09 -15.44 -2.63
C ALA A 127 11.01 -14.44 -3.07
N ALA A 128 10.02 -14.16 -2.21
CA ALA A 128 8.94 -13.22 -2.51
C ALA A 128 9.44 -11.77 -2.61
N PHE A 129 10.31 -11.35 -1.68
CA PHE A 129 10.95 -10.04 -1.70
C PHE A 129 11.80 -9.83 -2.94
N ARG A 130 12.58 -10.84 -3.35
CA ARG A 130 13.39 -10.79 -4.55
C ARG A 130 12.55 -10.67 -5.81
N TRP A 131 11.50 -11.50 -5.90
CA TRP A 131 10.55 -11.41 -6.99
C TRP A 131 9.94 -10.02 -7.08
N LEU A 132 9.44 -9.47 -5.96
CA LEU A 132 8.83 -8.14 -5.96
C LEU A 132 9.83 -7.04 -6.31
N ALA A 133 11.04 -7.08 -5.74
CA ALA A 133 12.08 -6.10 -5.98
C ALA A 133 12.60 -6.12 -7.43
N GLY A 134 12.62 -7.30 -8.05
CA GLY A 134 13.05 -7.49 -9.44
C GLY A 134 11.91 -7.38 -10.47
N HIS A 135 10.66 -7.21 -10.05
CA HIS A 135 9.52 -7.27 -10.95
C HIS A 135 9.51 -6.04 -11.89
N PRO A 136 9.52 -6.21 -13.22
CA PRO A 136 9.76 -5.11 -14.17
C PRO A 136 8.63 -4.08 -14.26
N GLY A 137 7.44 -4.42 -13.78
CA GLY A 137 6.25 -3.58 -13.90
C GLY A 137 5.58 -3.18 -12.59
N ILE A 138 6.18 -3.50 -11.44
CA ILE A 138 5.65 -3.14 -10.12
C ILE A 138 6.69 -2.31 -9.40
N LEU A 139 6.33 -1.09 -9.04
CA LEU A 139 7.17 -0.23 -8.20
C LEU A 139 6.83 -0.49 -6.73
N SER A 140 7.84 -0.76 -5.91
CA SER A 140 7.72 -0.81 -4.45
C SER A 140 8.27 0.49 -3.88
N LEU A 141 7.38 1.28 -3.27
CA LEU A 141 7.69 2.61 -2.79
C LEU A 141 7.40 2.70 -1.29
N GLY A 142 8.10 3.58 -0.58
CA GLY A 142 7.82 3.77 0.84
C GLY A 142 8.53 4.97 1.44
N ILE A 143 7.99 5.48 2.54
CA ILE A 143 8.66 6.44 3.43
C ILE A 143 8.74 5.80 4.81
N HIS A 144 9.92 5.91 5.43
CA HIS A 144 10.16 5.36 6.75
C HIS A 144 11.01 6.26 7.64
N GLY A 145 10.91 6.04 8.95
CA GLY A 145 11.75 6.69 9.96
C GLY A 145 11.47 6.11 11.33
N SER A 146 12.10 6.69 12.35
CA SER A 146 11.64 6.49 13.72
C SER A 146 10.24 7.09 13.90
N GLY A 147 9.49 6.58 14.88
CA GLY A 147 8.19 7.15 15.24
C GLY A 147 8.29 8.64 15.57
N LYS A 148 9.38 9.07 16.22
CA LYS A 148 9.67 10.47 16.49
C LYS A 148 9.83 11.31 15.23
N GLU A 149 10.56 10.84 14.22
CA GLU A 149 10.70 11.54 12.94
C GLU A 149 9.36 11.56 12.21
N VAL A 150 8.73 10.38 12.03
CA VAL A 150 7.49 10.24 11.27
C VAL A 150 6.34 11.05 11.89
N MET A 151 6.15 10.99 13.21
CA MET A 151 5.09 11.73 13.89
C MET A 151 5.52 13.15 14.27
N GLY A 152 6.80 13.51 14.24
CA GLY A 152 7.25 14.88 14.43
C GLY A 152 7.08 15.70 13.15
N ASP A 153 7.57 15.14 12.04
CA ASP A 153 7.70 15.85 10.77
C ASP A 153 6.40 15.84 9.95
N PHE A 154 5.51 14.86 10.17
CA PHE A 154 4.26 14.72 9.41
C PHE A 154 2.97 14.84 10.25
N ALA A 155 3.04 15.07 11.56
CA ALA A 155 1.83 15.23 12.36
C ALA A 155 1.20 16.62 12.21
N THR A 156 0.07 16.68 11.51
CA THR A 156 -0.87 17.81 11.62
C THR A 156 -1.79 17.58 12.82
N GLY A 157 -1.29 17.90 14.01
CA GLY A 157 -1.92 17.49 15.28
C GLY A 157 -1.76 15.98 15.50
N SER A 158 -1.98 15.48 16.71
CA SER A 158 -1.76 14.07 17.10
C SER A 158 -2.70 13.04 16.42
N ASP A 159 -3.10 13.28 15.17
CA ASP A 159 -3.96 12.40 14.38
C ASP A 159 -3.12 11.50 13.45
N ARG A 160 -3.09 10.21 13.79
CA ARG A 160 -2.38 9.16 13.04
C ARG A 160 -2.88 9.06 11.61
N MET A 161 -4.18 9.25 11.39
CA MET A 161 -4.77 9.15 10.06
C MET A 161 -4.25 10.25 9.15
N ALA A 162 -4.04 11.45 9.71
CA ALA A 162 -3.42 12.54 8.98
C ALA A 162 -1.98 12.21 8.60
N VAL A 163 -1.17 11.72 9.56
CA VAL A 163 0.23 11.31 9.31
C VAL A 163 0.33 10.33 8.15
N LEU A 164 -0.50 9.28 8.16
CA LEU A 164 -0.48 8.25 7.11
C LEU A 164 -0.93 8.81 5.76
N GLY A 165 -2.00 9.60 5.74
CA GLY A 165 -2.45 10.30 4.54
C GLY A 165 -1.32 11.13 3.95
N THR A 166 -0.65 11.94 4.78
CA THR A 166 0.50 12.75 4.41
C THR A 166 1.63 11.92 3.81
N LEU A 167 2.03 10.81 4.44
CA LEU A 167 3.07 9.92 3.89
C LEU A 167 2.70 9.38 2.50
N TYR A 168 1.49 8.86 2.32
CA TYR A 168 1.02 8.36 1.02
C TYR A 168 0.98 9.46 -0.05
N GLY A 169 0.44 10.64 0.29
CA GLY A 169 0.38 11.77 -0.62
C GLY A 169 1.77 12.24 -1.06
N ARG A 170 2.72 12.30 -0.13
CA ARG A 170 4.12 12.68 -0.39
C ARG A 170 4.79 11.70 -1.37
N ILE A 171 4.72 10.38 -1.12
CA ILE A 171 5.32 9.36 -2.00
C ILE A 171 4.78 9.49 -3.42
N LEU A 172 3.46 9.56 -3.56
CA LEU A 172 2.81 9.55 -4.88
C LEU A 172 3.08 10.84 -5.66
N ALA A 173 3.23 11.98 -4.97
CA ALA A 173 3.64 13.23 -5.61
C ALA A 173 5.08 13.15 -6.15
N LEU A 174 6.02 12.60 -5.37
CA LEU A 174 7.42 12.47 -5.76
C LEU A 174 7.61 11.58 -7.00
N VAL A 175 6.80 10.53 -7.16
CA VAL A 175 6.91 9.61 -8.30
C VAL A 175 6.07 9.99 -9.50
N ARG A 176 5.06 10.86 -9.34
CA ARG A 176 4.18 11.30 -10.43
C ARG A 176 4.91 11.72 -11.72
N PRO A 177 6.01 12.51 -11.67
CA PRO A 177 6.79 12.90 -12.85
C PRO A 177 7.22 11.74 -13.76
N PHE A 178 7.43 10.56 -13.20
CA PHE A 178 7.97 9.39 -13.89
C PHE A 178 6.90 8.47 -14.48
N LEU A 179 5.61 8.79 -14.27
CA LEU A 179 4.48 7.95 -14.67
C LEU A 179 3.97 8.23 -16.10
N GLY A 180 4.72 9.02 -16.86
CA GLY A 180 4.37 9.44 -18.22
C GLY A 180 3.39 10.62 -18.26
N ALA A 181 2.84 10.90 -19.44
CA ALA A 181 1.96 12.05 -19.64
C ALA A 181 0.58 11.85 -19.00
N SER A 182 0.12 12.83 -18.21
CA SER A 182 -1.22 12.88 -17.61
C SER A 182 -1.62 11.61 -16.83
N PRO A 183 -0.81 11.17 -15.85
CA PRO A 183 -1.12 9.98 -15.07
C PRO A 183 -2.35 10.23 -14.21
N ARG A 184 -3.24 9.24 -14.15
CA ARG A 184 -4.33 9.15 -13.19
C ARG A 184 -3.95 8.14 -12.13
N ILE A 185 -3.77 8.60 -10.89
CA ILE A 185 -3.38 7.74 -9.78
C ILE A 185 -4.61 7.47 -8.92
N ARG A 186 -4.92 6.20 -8.70
CA ARG A 186 -5.98 5.77 -7.78
C ARG A 186 -5.31 5.06 -6.61
N MET A 187 -5.51 5.58 -5.41
CA MET A 187 -4.84 5.09 -4.21
C MET A 187 -5.83 4.38 -3.29
N LEU A 188 -5.46 3.19 -2.82
CA LEU A 188 -6.17 2.43 -1.81
C LEU A 188 -5.19 2.15 -0.65
N PRO A 189 -5.35 2.79 0.53
CA PRO A 189 -4.53 2.52 1.69
C PRO A 189 -4.89 1.17 2.33
N GLY A 190 -3.91 0.58 3.01
CA GLY A 190 -3.89 -0.77 3.58
C GLY A 190 -5.00 -1.11 4.55
N ARG A 191 -5.11 -2.41 4.86
CA ARG A 191 -5.97 -2.89 5.95
C ARG A 191 -5.36 -2.40 7.25
N ARG A 192 -6.11 -1.64 8.03
CA ARG A 192 -5.61 -1.11 9.29
C ARG A 192 -5.36 -2.22 10.30
N SER A 193 -4.19 -2.24 10.92
CA SER A 193 -3.91 -3.15 12.05
C SER A 193 -4.55 -2.68 13.37
N GLU A 194 -5.04 -1.45 13.44
CA GLU A 194 -5.50 -0.79 14.67
C GLU A 194 -7.01 -0.92 14.92
N GLU A 195 -7.41 -0.92 16.20
CA GLU A 195 -8.81 -0.71 16.60
C GLU A 195 -9.25 0.72 16.23
N ILE A 196 -10.42 0.83 15.63
CA ILE A 196 -10.98 2.08 15.05
C ILE A 196 -11.34 3.13 16.12
N ASP A 197 -11.07 2.85 17.41
CA ASP A 197 -11.63 3.55 18.58
C ASP A 197 -10.72 4.56 19.28
N ASP A 198 -9.64 5.01 18.63
CA ASP A 198 -8.82 6.09 19.19
C ASP A 198 -9.53 7.46 19.07
N ALA A 199 -9.11 8.46 19.84
CA ALA A 199 -9.69 9.78 20.05
C ALA A 199 -10.17 10.56 18.78
N SER A 200 -9.85 10.07 17.58
CA SER A 200 -10.45 10.40 16.28
C SER A 200 -11.99 10.26 16.23
N ILE A 201 -12.61 9.23 16.85
CA ILE A 201 -14.09 9.11 16.91
C ILE A 201 -14.68 10.11 17.92
N ARG A 202 -14.03 10.32 19.07
CA ARG A 202 -14.51 11.26 20.08
C ARG A 202 -14.44 12.72 19.61
N ARG A 203 -13.48 13.07 18.76
CA ARG A 203 -13.39 14.38 18.08
C ARG A 203 -14.37 14.54 16.91
N ALA A 204 -14.87 13.45 16.35
CA ALA A 204 -15.84 13.47 15.25
C ALA A 204 -17.27 13.86 15.69
N GLY A 205 -17.51 14.05 17.00
CA GLY A 205 -18.76 14.56 17.53
C GLY A 205 -19.91 13.56 17.40
N GLN A 206 -20.76 13.57 18.41
CA GLN A 206 -22.03 12.88 18.41
C GLN A 206 -22.84 13.21 17.14
N HIS A 207 -23.54 12.19 16.60
CA HIS A 207 -24.66 12.33 15.65
C HIS A 207 -24.34 13.00 14.29
N VAL A 208 -24.20 12.20 13.24
CA VAL A 208 -24.34 12.68 11.86
C VAL A 208 -25.79 12.41 11.43
N PRO A 209 -26.66 13.43 11.31
CA PRO A 209 -27.99 13.22 10.75
C PRO A 209 -27.87 12.85 9.26
N ALA A 210 -28.80 12.01 8.79
CA ALA A 210 -28.87 11.57 7.41
C ALA A 210 -28.91 12.76 6.42
N LEU A 211 -28.23 12.59 5.28
CA LEU A 211 -28.12 13.61 4.22
C LEU A 211 -29.49 14.05 3.69
N SER A 212 -29.74 15.35 3.76
CA SER A 212 -30.73 16.03 2.91
C SER A 212 -30.28 15.99 1.45
N ALA A 213 -31.20 15.65 0.55
CA ALA A 213 -30.95 15.53 -0.88
C ALA A 213 -30.33 16.81 -1.48
N GLY A 214 -29.19 16.68 -2.19
CA GLY A 214 -28.70 17.76 -3.05
C GLY A 214 -27.19 17.99 -3.16
N THR A 215 -26.32 17.28 -2.42
CA THR A 215 -24.86 17.44 -2.58
C THR A 215 -24.17 16.14 -2.96
N THR A 216 -23.57 16.13 -4.16
CA THR A 216 -22.71 15.05 -4.71
C THR A 216 -21.34 15.03 -4.03
N ARG A 217 -21.33 14.90 -2.70
CA ARG A 217 -20.12 14.61 -1.92
C ARG A 217 -20.11 13.10 -1.70
N GLN A 218 -19.17 12.38 -2.29
CA GLN A 218 -18.93 10.98 -1.94
C GLN A 218 -18.36 10.93 -0.51
N THR A 219 -19.23 10.94 0.49
CA THR A 219 -18.93 10.59 1.88
C THR A 219 -19.26 9.12 2.11
N THR A 220 -18.59 8.20 1.40
CA THR A 220 -18.79 6.76 1.65
C THR A 220 -18.07 6.26 2.90
N SER A 221 -17.33 7.13 3.61
CA SER A 221 -16.74 6.78 4.91
C SER A 221 -17.76 6.88 6.05
N LYS A 222 -17.96 5.77 6.76
CA LYS A 222 -18.76 5.70 7.99
C LYS A 222 -18.02 6.20 9.25
N THR A 223 -16.75 6.60 9.15
CA THR A 223 -15.93 7.04 10.30
C THR A 223 -15.14 8.33 9.99
N GLY A 224 -14.90 9.15 11.03
CA GLY A 224 -14.17 10.42 10.92
C GLY A 224 -12.69 10.26 10.53
N GLY A 225 -12.00 9.24 11.06
CA GLY A 225 -10.57 9.01 10.80
C GLY A 225 -10.24 8.75 9.33
N ASN A 226 -11.07 7.97 8.64
CA ASN A 226 -10.95 7.71 7.20
C ASN A 226 -11.00 9.00 6.36
N ARG A 227 -11.84 9.96 6.77
CA ARG A 227 -11.93 11.26 6.10
C ARG A 227 -10.65 12.07 6.32
N THR A 228 -10.14 12.10 7.55
CA THR A 228 -8.86 12.77 7.85
C THR A 228 -7.73 12.21 7.00
N LEU A 229 -7.66 10.89 6.83
CA LEU A 229 -6.65 10.24 6.00
C LEU A 229 -6.73 10.70 4.54
N LEU A 230 -7.90 10.59 3.92
CA LEU A 230 -8.09 11.00 2.52
C LEU A 230 -7.81 12.49 2.31
N ASP A 231 -8.33 13.34 3.22
CA ASP A 231 -8.13 14.79 3.15
C ASP A 231 -6.64 15.16 3.29
N ALA A 232 -5.91 14.51 4.20
CA ALA A 232 -4.46 14.72 4.36
C ALA A 232 -3.66 14.21 3.16
N MET A 233 -4.06 13.06 2.60
CA MET A 233 -3.42 12.48 1.42
C MET A 233 -3.53 13.37 0.19
N GLU A 234 -4.75 13.81 -0.14
CA GLU A 234 -4.96 14.71 -1.28
C GLU A 234 -4.25 16.04 -1.07
N ARG A 235 -4.35 16.63 0.12
CA ARG A 235 -3.66 17.88 0.46
C ARG A 235 -2.16 17.74 0.24
N GLN A 236 -1.53 16.75 0.87
CA GLN A 236 -0.09 16.57 0.81
C GLN A 236 0.40 16.28 -0.60
N PHE A 237 -0.36 15.50 -1.38
CA PHE A 237 -0.03 15.23 -2.78
C PHE A 237 0.07 16.53 -3.59
N TRP A 238 -0.94 17.40 -3.49
CA TRP A 238 -0.97 18.66 -4.24
C TRP A 238 0.02 19.69 -3.72
N GLU A 239 0.21 19.79 -2.41
CA GLU A 239 1.20 20.69 -1.80
C GLU A 239 2.62 20.29 -2.22
N THR A 240 2.93 18.99 -2.22
CA THR A 240 4.25 18.48 -2.65
C THR A 240 4.48 18.77 -4.14
N LEU A 241 3.48 18.55 -5.00
CA LEU A 241 3.63 18.90 -6.42
C LEU A 241 3.82 20.39 -6.64
N THR A 242 3.11 21.23 -5.86
CA THR A 242 3.26 22.68 -5.94
C THR A 242 4.68 23.10 -5.50
N SER A 243 5.24 22.47 -4.47
CA SER A 243 6.61 22.77 -4.00
C SER A 243 7.70 22.34 -4.98
N MET A 244 7.41 21.42 -5.90
CA MET A 244 8.34 21.02 -6.97
C MET A 244 8.42 22.06 -8.11
N GLY A 245 7.72 23.20 -7.98
CA GLY A 245 7.73 24.32 -8.92
C GLY A 245 6.85 24.11 -10.15
N ASP A 246 6.91 25.07 -11.09
CA ASP A 246 6.07 25.10 -12.31
C ASP A 246 6.36 23.97 -13.32
N GLN A 247 7.25 23.03 -12.98
CA GLN A 247 7.57 21.88 -13.82
C GLN A 247 6.36 20.96 -14.02
N TRP A 248 5.42 20.95 -13.07
CA TRP A 248 4.24 20.09 -13.12
C TRP A 248 2.97 20.89 -12.85
N PRO A 249 2.13 21.15 -13.87
CA PRO A 249 0.96 21.99 -13.70
C PRO A 249 -0.02 21.35 -12.71
N VAL A 250 -0.31 22.09 -11.64
CA VAL A 250 -1.35 21.73 -10.67
C VAL A 250 -2.69 22.23 -11.20
N PRO A 251 -3.69 21.36 -11.43
CA PRO A 251 -4.98 21.81 -11.92
C PRO A 251 -5.61 22.82 -10.95
N VAL A 252 -6.11 23.94 -11.47
CA VAL A 252 -6.77 24.97 -10.64
C VAL A 252 -8.15 24.51 -10.18
N ILE A 253 -8.83 23.71 -11.01
CA ILE A 253 -10.20 23.25 -10.76
C ILE A 253 -10.18 21.97 -9.91
N PRO A 254 -10.95 21.91 -8.79
CA PRO A 254 -10.99 20.73 -7.92
C PRO A 254 -11.37 19.43 -8.63
N SER A 255 -12.31 19.47 -9.60
CA SER A 255 -12.69 18.29 -10.37
C SER A 255 -11.53 17.74 -11.21
N ALA A 256 -10.69 18.61 -11.78
CA ALA A 256 -9.52 18.19 -12.54
C ALA A 256 -8.44 17.57 -11.64
N ARG A 257 -8.32 18.05 -10.39
CA ARG A 257 -7.47 17.41 -9.37
C ARG A 257 -7.96 15.99 -9.07
N GLN A 258 -9.26 15.81 -8.83
CA GLN A 258 -9.85 14.49 -8.58
C GLN A 258 -9.67 13.51 -9.74
N VAL A 259 -9.69 14.00 -10.98
CA VAL A 259 -9.38 13.16 -12.15
C VAL A 259 -7.91 12.70 -12.14
N ALA A 260 -6.97 13.57 -11.77
CA ALA A 260 -5.55 13.23 -11.75
C ALA A 260 -5.15 12.36 -10.55
N PHE A 261 -5.73 12.60 -9.38
CA PHE A 261 -5.42 11.88 -8.15
C PHE A 261 -6.67 11.73 -7.29
N ALA A 262 -6.92 10.51 -6.81
CA ALA A 262 -7.99 10.23 -5.86
C ALA A 262 -7.61 9.06 -4.94
N GLY A 263 -7.88 9.23 -3.65
CA GLY A 263 -7.80 8.17 -2.66
C GLY A 263 -9.17 7.55 -2.38
N TYR A 264 -9.19 6.26 -2.04
CA TYR A 264 -10.40 5.51 -1.71
C TYR A 264 -10.16 4.73 -0.44
N MET A 265 -11.15 4.68 0.46
CA MET A 265 -11.10 3.82 1.65
C MET A 265 -11.83 2.49 1.46
N ASP A 266 -12.53 2.36 0.34
CA ASP A 266 -13.43 1.27 0.06
C ASP A 266 -13.18 0.70 -1.33
N ARG A 267 -13.20 -0.64 -1.40
CA ARG A 267 -12.91 -1.40 -2.62
C ARG A 267 -13.98 -1.20 -3.68
N GLU A 268 -15.24 -1.15 -3.29
CA GLU A 268 -16.36 -0.94 -4.21
C GLU A 268 -16.33 0.49 -4.77
N ALA A 269 -15.97 1.47 -3.95
CA ALA A 269 -15.80 2.85 -4.37
C ALA A 269 -14.66 2.98 -5.40
N LEU A 270 -13.51 2.34 -5.15
CA LEU A 270 -12.42 2.26 -6.11
C LEU A 270 -12.89 1.56 -7.41
N ALA A 271 -13.50 0.39 -7.30
CA ALA A 271 -13.98 -0.36 -8.46
C ALA A 271 -14.98 0.45 -9.30
N THR A 272 -15.92 1.14 -8.66
CA THR A 272 -16.90 2.02 -9.31
C THR A 272 -16.21 3.18 -10.04
N ALA A 273 -15.19 3.79 -9.44
CA ALA A 273 -14.40 4.83 -10.10
C ALA A 273 -13.64 4.27 -11.30
N LEU A 274 -13.01 3.10 -11.14
CA LEU A 274 -12.33 2.41 -12.22
C LEU A 274 -13.29 2.03 -13.35
N GLU A 275 -14.53 1.63 -13.08
CA GLU A 275 -15.52 1.29 -14.12
C GLU A 275 -15.89 2.51 -14.96
N ARG A 276 -15.96 3.69 -14.36
CA ARG A 276 -16.24 4.95 -15.07
C ARG A 276 -15.08 5.40 -15.94
N GLU A 277 -13.86 5.08 -15.54
CA GLU A 277 -12.65 5.61 -16.18
C GLU A 277 -11.93 4.63 -17.10
N HIS A 278 -11.99 3.35 -16.77
CA HIS A 278 -11.22 2.27 -17.39
C HIS A 278 -11.85 0.91 -17.09
N GLN A 279 -13.00 0.61 -17.73
CA GLN A 279 -13.81 -0.60 -17.51
C GLN A 279 -12.99 -1.90 -17.50
N GLN A 280 -12.05 -2.07 -18.43
CA GLN A 280 -11.20 -3.26 -18.48
C GLN A 280 -10.34 -3.41 -17.21
N GLY A 281 -9.83 -2.30 -16.68
CA GLY A 281 -9.01 -2.28 -15.46
C GLY A 281 -9.82 -2.57 -14.22
N ALA A 282 -11.05 -2.06 -14.16
CA ALA A 282 -11.99 -2.39 -13.10
C ALA A 282 -12.35 -3.89 -13.12
N SER A 283 -12.64 -4.45 -14.29
CA SER A 283 -12.92 -5.88 -14.47
C SER A 283 -11.74 -6.75 -14.05
N LEU A 284 -10.51 -6.29 -14.24
CA LEU A 284 -9.31 -7.04 -13.87
C LEU A 284 -9.09 -7.05 -12.35
N VAL A 285 -9.31 -5.92 -11.68
CA VAL A 285 -9.04 -5.75 -10.25
C VAL A 285 -10.17 -6.31 -9.38
N ARG A 286 -11.40 -6.37 -9.90
CA ARG A 286 -12.57 -6.87 -9.17
C ARG A 286 -12.35 -8.29 -8.67
N GLY A 287 -12.44 -8.47 -7.35
CA GLY A 287 -12.23 -9.77 -6.69
C GLY A 287 -10.76 -10.09 -6.38
N GLU A 288 -9.82 -9.24 -6.78
CA GLU A 288 -8.38 -9.38 -6.48
C GLU A 288 -7.92 -8.47 -5.35
N GLU A 289 -8.78 -7.60 -4.83
CA GLU A 289 -8.41 -6.54 -3.88
C GLU A 289 -7.79 -7.12 -2.61
N SER A 290 -8.28 -8.28 -2.16
CA SER A 290 -7.73 -8.96 -1.00
C SER A 290 -6.25 -9.31 -1.19
N ARG A 291 -5.90 -9.81 -2.39
CA ARG A 291 -4.55 -10.24 -2.75
C ARG A 291 -3.64 -9.05 -3.02
N LEU A 292 -4.19 -7.99 -3.60
CA LEU A 292 -3.46 -6.74 -3.80
C LEU A 292 -3.08 -6.08 -2.47
N TYR A 293 -3.91 -6.19 -1.43
CA TYR A 293 -3.53 -5.79 -0.08
C TYR A 293 -2.38 -6.61 0.47
N ASN A 294 -2.42 -7.93 0.31
CA ASN A 294 -1.34 -8.79 0.78
C ASN A 294 -0.03 -8.56 0.00
N LEU A 295 -0.14 -8.13 -1.26
CA LEU A 295 1.00 -7.68 -2.06
C LEU A 295 1.56 -6.34 -1.55
N ALA A 296 0.71 -5.45 -1.04
CA ALA A 296 1.15 -4.22 -0.38
C ALA A 296 1.78 -4.50 1.00
N ASP A 297 1.25 -5.46 1.78
CA ASP A 297 1.89 -5.99 3.00
C ASP A 297 3.28 -6.54 2.68
N LEU A 298 3.45 -7.25 1.55
CA LEU A 298 4.76 -7.70 1.07
C LEU A 298 5.71 -6.52 0.81
N ALA A 299 5.27 -5.46 0.15
CA ALA A 299 6.08 -4.27 -0.13
C ALA A 299 6.44 -3.50 1.16
N CYS A 300 5.49 -3.33 2.07
CA CYS A 300 5.70 -2.67 3.36
C CYS A 300 6.65 -3.48 4.25
N SER A 301 6.47 -4.80 4.30
CA SER A 301 7.35 -5.73 5.01
C SER A 301 8.76 -5.75 4.42
N LEU A 302 8.91 -5.67 3.10
CA LEU A 302 10.20 -5.52 2.43
C LEU A 302 10.91 -4.24 2.88
N MET A 303 10.20 -3.11 2.88
CA MET A 303 10.73 -1.84 3.40
C MET A 303 11.16 -1.95 4.86
N ALA A 304 10.31 -2.51 5.72
CA ALA A 304 10.64 -2.68 7.13
C ALA A 304 11.85 -3.58 7.33
N ALA A 305 11.95 -4.67 6.56
CA ALA A 305 13.06 -5.61 6.63
C ALA A 305 14.39 -5.00 6.15
N SER A 306 14.36 -4.04 5.24
CA SER A 306 15.57 -3.42 4.69
C SER A 306 16.01 -2.13 5.37
N CYS A 307 15.07 -1.33 5.86
CA CYS A 307 15.32 0.05 6.27
C CYS A 307 15.25 0.27 7.79
N ASP A 308 14.75 -0.69 8.57
CA ASP A 308 14.72 -0.60 10.02
C ASP A 308 16.16 -0.62 10.57
N SER A 309 16.67 0.57 10.96
CA SER A 309 18.06 0.82 11.32
C SER A 309 18.49 0.09 12.61
N ALA A 310 19.80 0.17 12.93
CA ALA A 310 20.65 -0.48 13.96
C ALA A 310 20.03 -1.27 15.15
N ARG A 311 18.81 -1.03 15.58
CA ARG A 311 18.18 -1.57 16.79
C ARG A 311 17.53 -2.94 16.66
N ARG A 312 17.25 -3.42 15.44
CA ARG A 312 16.77 -4.78 15.22
C ARG A 312 17.86 -5.64 14.61
N ASP A 313 18.07 -6.79 15.24
CA ASP A 313 19.13 -7.73 14.91
C ASP A 313 18.97 -8.37 13.53
N LEU A 314 17.76 -8.44 12.96
CA LEU A 314 17.47 -9.09 11.67
C LEU A 314 17.21 -8.05 10.56
N ARG A 315 17.96 -8.13 9.45
CA ARG A 315 17.79 -7.26 8.27
C ARG A 315 17.97 -7.96 6.93
N ILE A 316 17.37 -7.37 5.89
CA ILE A 316 17.61 -7.73 4.49
C ILE A 316 18.43 -6.66 3.79
N ARG A 317 19.58 -7.05 3.25
CA ARG A 317 20.44 -6.18 2.44
C ARG A 317 20.07 -6.29 0.97
N PHE A 318 19.68 -5.17 0.37
CA PHE A 318 19.54 -5.09 -1.08
C PHE A 318 20.92 -5.17 -1.77
N PRO A 319 20.98 -5.69 -3.01
CA PRO A 319 22.14 -5.44 -3.87
C PRO A 319 22.32 -3.93 -4.07
N ASP A 320 23.56 -3.50 -4.25
CA ASP A 320 23.90 -2.13 -4.63
C ASP A 320 24.37 -2.13 -6.10
N PRO A 321 23.68 -1.43 -7.02
CA PRO A 321 22.50 -0.58 -6.78
C PRO A 321 21.22 -1.36 -6.46
N VAL A 322 20.37 -0.77 -5.61
CA VAL A 322 19.00 -1.25 -5.36
C VAL A 322 18.26 -1.24 -6.71
N GLY A 323 17.56 -2.33 -7.03
CA GLY A 323 16.87 -2.49 -8.31
C GLY A 323 15.97 -1.29 -8.64
N ALA A 324 15.87 -0.94 -9.93
CA ALA A 324 15.22 0.27 -10.42
C ALA A 324 13.75 0.45 -9.98
N ASN A 325 13.11 -0.63 -9.51
CA ASN A 325 11.71 -0.67 -9.15
C ASN A 325 11.46 -0.59 -7.63
N VAL A 326 12.49 -0.41 -6.82
CA VAL A 326 12.36 -0.24 -5.37
C VAL A 326 12.93 1.11 -4.95
N ARG A 327 12.13 1.91 -4.27
CA ARG A 327 12.60 3.16 -3.66
C ARG A 327 11.93 3.39 -2.32
N PHE A 328 12.72 3.26 -1.26
CA PHE A 328 12.33 3.59 0.09
C PHE A 328 13.09 4.84 0.51
N PHE A 329 12.34 5.87 0.91
CA PHE A 329 12.90 7.13 1.36
C PHE A 329 12.91 7.18 2.88
N SER A 330 13.98 7.69 3.48
CA SER A 330 13.89 8.14 4.86
C SER A 330 13.03 9.41 4.95
N VAL A 331 12.44 9.65 6.12
CA VAL A 331 11.77 10.92 6.42
C VAL A 331 12.70 12.11 6.15
N SER A 332 13.96 12.00 6.56
CA SER A 332 14.94 13.06 6.34
C SER A 332 15.22 13.34 4.86
N GLU A 333 15.19 12.34 3.98
CA GLU A 333 15.38 12.54 2.53
C GLU A 333 14.22 13.32 1.90
N VAL A 334 12.98 13.12 2.37
CA VAL A 334 11.78 13.75 1.76
C VAL A 334 11.38 15.07 2.42
N MET A 335 12.04 15.44 3.51
CA MET A 335 11.83 16.71 4.22
C MET A 335 12.90 17.76 3.91
N ALA A 336 14.04 17.34 3.36
CA ALA A 336 15.11 18.23 2.86
C ALA A 336 14.70 18.95 1.57
#